data_AF-A0A4P5YEI6-F1
#
_entry.id   AF-A0A4P5YEI6-F1
#
_cell.length_a   1.000
_cell.length_b   1.000
_cell.length_c   1.000
_cell.angle_alpha   90.00
_cell.angle_beta   90.00
_cell.angle_gamma   90.00
#
_symmetry.space_group_name_H-M   'P 1'
#
loop_
_entity.id
_entity.type
_entity.pdbx_description
1 polymer ?
#
loop_
_entity_poly.entity_id
_entity_poly.type
_entity_poly.pdbx_seq_one_letter_code
_entity_poly.pdbx_strand_id
1 'polypeptide(L)'
;MPVLDSALVERPEAARRFLSAAIALPIPDLAGLVASGVPLWDAQAMLRRLSDAGEITATGWTTAALGHYRARVGESPRGTEAVAPVAEMPREKALRGGIEVLDDAELIALLLRTGTADAGVIALARRLLDDHAGLVGLARLSPAQLAECDGLGPAKAGELAAAFELARRLAAAAMRSRPVLARPDAVAALVAPAMAGLDHEQLWCLAIDARLGLIGEPRVCSKGDVDGTDGSPRLVFRHALAAGASSCIVVHNHPTGDPTPSAADRALTARLVQAGRMLDLPLNDHLVIGAAGAWVSIRTTHPECFR
;
A
#
# COMPACT_ATOMS: atom_id res chain seq x y z
N MET A 1 30.10 26.82 -3.05
CA MET A 1 29.28 26.82 -4.28
C MET A 1 27.84 27.01 -3.88
N PRO A 2 27.05 27.81 -4.59
CA PRO A 2 25.65 28.05 -4.26
C PRO A 2 24.85 26.75 -4.21
N VAL A 3 24.02 26.58 -3.18
CA VAL A 3 23.43 25.30 -2.75
C VAL A 3 22.47 24.69 -3.77
N LEU A 4 21.93 25.51 -4.69
CA LEU A 4 21.03 25.07 -5.75
C LEU A 4 21.72 24.84 -7.09
N ASP A 5 23.05 24.99 -7.19
CA ASP A 5 23.77 24.67 -8.43
C ASP A 5 23.62 23.20 -8.84
N SER A 6 23.62 22.26 -7.88
CA SER A 6 23.32 20.85 -8.18
C SER A 6 21.87 20.64 -8.60
N ALA A 7 20.93 21.36 -7.99
CA ALA A 7 19.51 21.29 -8.35
C ALA A 7 19.25 21.83 -9.77
N LEU A 8 20.03 22.81 -10.24
CA LEU A 8 20.00 23.29 -11.62
C LEU A 8 20.48 22.24 -12.63
N VAL A 9 21.29 21.27 -12.21
CA VAL A 9 21.73 20.14 -13.05
C VAL A 9 20.75 18.97 -12.97
N GLU A 10 20.32 18.62 -11.76
CA GLU A 10 19.48 17.44 -11.51
C GLU A 10 17.99 17.65 -11.85
N ARG A 11 17.46 18.86 -11.60
CA ARG A 11 16.05 19.24 -11.82
C ARG A 11 15.96 20.64 -12.46
N PRO A 12 16.51 20.84 -13.67
CA PRO A 12 16.74 22.15 -14.27
C PRO A 12 15.48 23.01 -14.36
N GLU A 13 14.35 22.45 -14.77
CA GLU A 13 13.08 23.18 -14.90
C GLU A 13 12.52 23.62 -13.54
N ALA A 14 12.45 22.69 -12.57
CA ALA A 14 11.93 22.99 -11.24
C ALA A 14 12.81 24.03 -10.52
N ALA A 15 14.13 23.87 -10.60
CA ALA A 15 15.10 24.80 -10.02
C ALA A 15 15.04 26.16 -10.71
N ARG A 16 14.96 26.23 -12.04
CA ARG A 16 14.82 27.51 -12.76
C ARG A 16 13.50 28.20 -12.48
N ARG A 17 12.38 27.46 -12.45
CA ARG A 17 11.06 28.02 -12.09
C ARG A 17 11.07 28.60 -10.69
N PHE A 18 11.59 27.85 -9.71
CA PHE A 18 11.77 28.34 -8.36
C PHE A 18 12.66 29.58 -8.34
N LEU A 19 13.85 29.53 -8.94
CA LEU A 19 14.80 30.64 -8.89
C LEU A 19 14.25 31.88 -9.59
N SER A 20 13.56 31.73 -10.72
CA SER A 20 12.93 32.85 -11.45
C SER A 20 11.89 33.56 -10.60
N ALA A 21 11.06 32.81 -9.86
CA ALA A 21 10.10 33.39 -8.92
C ALA A 21 10.80 33.99 -7.69
N ALA A 22 11.79 33.28 -7.12
CA ALA A 22 12.44 33.67 -5.89
C ALA A 22 13.31 34.93 -6.04
N ILE A 23 14.04 35.10 -7.15
CA ILE A 23 14.86 36.31 -7.37
C ILE A 23 14.04 37.57 -7.68
N ALA A 24 12.76 37.40 -8.04
CA ALA A 24 11.79 38.47 -8.24
C ALA A 24 11.18 38.96 -6.91
N LEU A 25 11.31 38.18 -5.83
CA LEU A 25 10.84 38.55 -4.50
C LEU A 25 11.99 39.18 -3.69
N PRO A 26 11.77 40.33 -3.03
CA PRO A 26 12.79 40.94 -2.16
C PRO A 26 13.09 40.06 -0.94
N ILE A 27 12.06 39.41 -0.39
CA ILE A 27 12.17 38.39 0.67
C ILE A 27 11.38 37.16 0.19
N PRO A 28 12.05 36.11 -0.32
CA PRO A 28 11.36 34.92 -0.78
C PRO A 28 10.75 34.16 0.39
N ASP A 29 9.44 34.00 0.36
CA ASP A 29 8.69 33.22 1.33
C ASP A 29 7.78 32.20 0.65
N LEU A 30 7.21 31.31 1.45
CA LEU A 30 6.41 30.21 0.89
C LEU A 30 5.16 30.73 0.17
N ALA A 31 4.52 31.76 0.71
CA ALA A 31 3.29 32.32 0.15
C ALA A 31 3.54 33.00 -1.19
N GLY A 32 4.56 33.85 -1.29
CA GLY A 32 4.94 34.56 -2.51
C GLY A 32 5.39 33.60 -3.62
N LEU A 33 6.11 32.53 -3.28
CA LEU A 33 6.53 31.54 -4.26
C LEU A 33 5.35 30.72 -4.81
N VAL A 34 4.43 30.29 -3.94
CA VAL A 34 3.23 29.57 -4.38
C VAL A 34 2.32 30.47 -5.21
N ALA A 35 2.16 31.74 -4.82
CA ALA A 35 1.44 32.74 -5.61
C ALA A 35 2.07 32.98 -6.99
N SER A 36 3.39 32.78 -7.10
CA SER A 36 4.14 32.87 -8.37
C SER A 36 4.14 31.56 -9.17
N GLY A 37 3.33 30.56 -8.78
CA GLY A 37 3.19 29.30 -9.51
C GLY A 37 4.26 28.25 -9.21
N VAL A 38 5.05 28.42 -8.14
CA VAL A 38 5.99 27.39 -7.68
C VAL A 38 5.23 26.35 -6.85
N PRO A 39 5.33 25.04 -7.14
CA PRO A 39 4.69 24.01 -6.33
C PRO A 39 5.14 24.07 -4.86
N LEU A 40 4.19 23.87 -3.93
CA LEU A 40 4.41 24.03 -2.49
C LEU A 40 5.62 23.24 -1.98
N TRP A 41 5.78 21.99 -2.43
CA TRP A 41 6.88 21.13 -1.97
C TRP A 41 8.24 21.58 -2.51
N ASP A 42 8.30 22.00 -3.78
CA ASP A 42 9.54 22.53 -4.37
C ASP A 42 9.92 23.84 -3.66
N ALA A 43 8.94 24.72 -3.40
CA ALA A 43 9.15 25.95 -2.64
C ALA A 43 9.67 25.66 -1.22
N GLN A 44 9.03 24.74 -0.48
CA GLN A 44 9.46 24.35 0.87
C GLN A 44 10.84 23.70 0.89
N ALA A 45 11.15 22.82 -0.06
CA ALA A 45 12.42 22.11 -0.11
C ALA A 45 13.57 23.05 -0.48
N MET A 46 13.38 23.90 -1.49
CA MET A 46 14.42 24.81 -1.97
C MET A 46 14.62 26.01 -1.02
N LEU A 47 13.55 26.56 -0.42
CA LEU A 47 13.68 27.57 0.64
C LEU A 47 14.46 27.04 1.84
N ARG A 48 14.18 25.81 2.28
CA ARG A 48 14.96 25.18 3.36
C ARG A 48 16.44 25.09 3.01
N ARG A 49 16.77 24.56 1.81
CA ARG A 49 18.16 24.46 1.36
C ARG A 49 18.87 25.82 1.32
N LEU A 50 18.20 26.86 0.82
CA LEU A 50 18.75 28.22 0.78
C LEU A 50 18.93 28.83 2.17
N SER A 51 17.97 28.60 3.07
CA SER A 51 18.05 29.06 4.46
C SER A 51 19.16 28.33 5.23
N ASP A 52 19.26 27.02 5.08
CA ASP A 52 20.28 26.19 5.75
C ASP A 52 21.70 26.54 5.26
N ALA A 53 21.83 26.92 3.98
CA ALA A 53 23.07 27.42 3.40
C ALA A 53 23.37 28.89 3.74
N GLY A 54 22.46 29.59 4.44
CA GLY A 54 22.59 31.02 4.74
C GLY A 54 22.53 31.94 3.51
N GLU A 55 22.01 31.45 2.38
CA GLU A 55 21.88 32.22 1.13
C GLU A 55 20.67 33.14 1.14
N ILE A 56 19.64 32.78 1.92
CA ILE A 56 18.47 33.59 2.27
C ILE A 56 18.39 33.67 3.81
N THR A 57 18.02 34.85 4.31
CA THR A 57 17.77 35.11 5.73
C THR A 57 16.38 35.73 5.92
N ALA A 58 15.99 36.03 7.16
CA ALA A 58 14.73 36.70 7.47
C ALA A 58 14.57 38.09 6.80
N THR A 59 15.67 38.73 6.41
CA THR A 59 15.67 40.03 5.71
C THR A 59 15.84 39.90 4.19
N GLY A 60 15.86 38.67 3.66
CA GLY A 60 15.96 38.38 2.24
C GLY A 60 17.30 37.77 1.82
N TRP A 61 17.64 37.91 0.55
CA TRP A 61 18.83 37.31 -0.05
C TRP A 61 20.13 37.92 0.49
N THR A 62 21.17 37.10 0.57
CA THR A 62 22.54 37.64 0.61
C THR A 62 22.92 38.22 -0.76
N THR A 63 23.70 39.31 -0.77
CA THR A 63 24.13 39.98 -2.02
C THR A 63 24.88 39.02 -2.96
N ALA A 64 25.70 38.12 -2.41
CA ALA A 64 26.47 37.15 -3.17
C ALA A 64 25.56 36.10 -3.84
N ALA A 65 24.58 35.53 -3.11
CA ALA A 65 23.66 34.54 -3.66
C ALA A 65 22.73 35.13 -4.72
N LEU A 66 22.18 36.33 -4.48
CA LEU A 66 21.30 37.00 -5.44
C LEU A 66 22.00 37.30 -6.76
N GLY A 67 23.24 37.80 -6.70
CA GLY A 67 24.05 38.06 -7.90
C GLY A 67 24.33 36.79 -8.69
N HIS A 68 24.70 35.70 -8.01
CA HIS A 68 24.97 34.41 -8.65
C HIS A 68 23.74 33.83 -9.36
N TYR A 69 22.60 33.74 -8.67
CA TYR A 69 21.41 33.14 -9.27
C TYR A 69 20.80 33.99 -10.39
N ARG A 70 20.89 35.33 -10.32
CA ARG A 70 20.49 36.20 -11.44
C ARG A 70 21.31 35.95 -12.70
N ALA A 71 22.63 35.76 -12.56
CA ALA A 71 23.49 35.42 -13.68
C ALA A 71 23.13 34.05 -14.30
N ARG A 72 22.75 33.07 -13.47
CA ARG A 72 22.36 31.72 -13.92
C ARG A 72 20.97 31.62 -14.55
N VAL A 73 20.01 32.44 -14.13
CA VAL A 73 18.64 32.45 -14.67
C VAL A 73 18.54 33.32 -15.94
N GLY A 74 19.45 34.28 -16.14
CA GLY A 74 19.51 35.13 -17.33
C GLY A 74 19.82 34.41 -18.66
N GLU A 75 20.29 33.16 -18.62
CA GLU A 75 20.44 32.29 -19.79
C GLU A 75 19.13 31.51 -20.04
N SER A 76 18.22 32.07 -20.85
CA SER A 76 16.92 31.44 -21.19
C SER A 76 17.06 30.19 -22.08
N PRO A 77 16.38 29.06 -21.76
CA PRO A 77 16.02 28.06 -22.74
C PRO A 77 14.65 28.37 -23.37
N ARG A 78 14.56 28.10 -24.67
CA ARG A 78 13.37 28.21 -25.50
C ARG A 78 12.33 27.15 -25.09
N GLY A 79 11.04 27.53 -25.14
CA GLY A 79 9.90 26.61 -25.16
C GLY A 79 9.19 26.44 -23.82
N THR A 80 8.28 27.34 -23.48
CA THR A 80 7.34 27.16 -22.36
C THR A 80 6.03 26.57 -22.88
N GLU A 81 5.81 25.27 -22.67
CA GLU A 81 4.44 24.74 -22.58
C GLU A 81 3.72 25.38 -21.38
N ALA A 82 2.40 25.57 -21.49
CA ALA A 82 1.60 26.18 -20.44
C ALA A 82 1.63 25.33 -19.16
N VAL A 83 2.19 25.87 -18.08
CA VAL A 83 2.24 25.22 -16.77
C VAL A 83 0.82 25.14 -16.21
N ALA A 84 0.32 23.93 -15.98
CA ALA A 84 -0.99 23.73 -15.34
C ALA A 84 -1.03 24.40 -13.95
N PRO A 85 -2.18 24.96 -13.51
CA PRO A 85 -2.33 25.49 -12.17
C PRO A 85 -1.92 24.46 -11.11
N VAL A 86 -1.27 24.90 -10.02
CA VAL A 86 -0.75 23.99 -8.97
C VAL A 86 -1.82 23.04 -8.42
N ALA A 87 -3.08 23.47 -8.35
CA ALA A 87 -4.20 22.64 -7.89
C ALA A 87 -4.58 21.49 -8.84
N GLU A 88 -4.24 21.62 -10.12
CA GLU A 88 -4.51 20.64 -11.18
C GLU A 88 -3.33 19.70 -11.40
N MET A 89 -2.24 19.86 -10.64
CA MET A 89 -1.11 18.93 -10.70
C MET A 89 -1.49 17.59 -10.05
N PRO A 90 -1.06 16.44 -10.61
CA PRO A 90 -1.54 15.11 -10.19
C PRO A 90 -1.37 14.84 -8.69
N ARG A 91 -0.28 15.32 -8.09
CA ARG A 91 0.01 15.06 -6.68
C ARG A 91 -0.95 15.82 -5.77
N GLU A 92 -1.14 17.10 -6.05
CA GLU A 92 -2.04 17.98 -5.33
C GLU A 92 -3.50 17.53 -5.49
N LYS A 93 -3.87 17.14 -6.71
CA LYS A 93 -5.17 16.55 -7.03
C LYS A 93 -5.42 15.26 -6.24
N ALA A 94 -4.44 14.35 -6.18
CA ALA A 94 -4.54 13.11 -5.40
C ALA A 94 -4.63 13.34 -3.88
N LEU A 95 -3.87 14.30 -3.34
CA LEU A 95 -3.91 14.62 -1.91
C LEU A 95 -5.26 15.23 -1.48
N ARG A 96 -5.92 15.96 -2.38
CA ARG A 96 -7.22 16.58 -2.13
C ARG A 96 -8.38 15.61 -2.33
N GLY A 97 -8.32 14.79 -3.37
CA GLY A 97 -9.46 14.00 -3.85
C GLY A 97 -9.34 12.48 -3.67
N GLY A 98 -8.18 11.96 -3.25
CA GLY A 98 -7.87 10.53 -3.31
C GLY A 98 -7.14 10.15 -4.61
N ILE A 99 -6.47 8.99 -4.64
CA ILE A 99 -5.70 8.56 -5.82
C ILE A 99 -6.60 8.19 -7.01
N GLU A 100 -7.85 7.80 -6.72
CA GLU A 100 -8.88 7.35 -7.65
C GLU A 100 -9.43 8.45 -8.56
N VAL A 101 -9.16 9.73 -8.27
CA VAL A 101 -9.61 10.85 -9.10
C VAL A 101 -8.67 11.16 -10.26
N LEU A 102 -7.51 10.49 -10.31
CA LEU A 102 -6.51 10.66 -11.35
C LEU A 102 -6.83 9.77 -12.55
N ASP A 103 -6.61 10.30 -13.75
CA ASP A 103 -6.60 9.52 -14.97
C ASP A 103 -5.28 8.72 -15.13
N ASP A 104 -5.25 7.81 -16.11
CA ASP A 104 -4.09 6.95 -16.36
C ASP A 104 -2.80 7.75 -16.63
N ALA A 105 -2.90 8.89 -17.33
CA ALA A 105 -1.75 9.73 -17.64
C ALA A 105 -1.23 10.45 -16.40
N GLU A 106 -2.14 10.91 -15.54
CA GLU A 106 -1.82 11.51 -14.24
C GLU A 106 -1.16 10.48 -13.29
N LEU A 107 -1.63 9.24 -13.29
CA LEU A 107 -1.02 8.14 -12.52
C LEU A 107 0.40 7.83 -13.01
N ILE A 108 0.60 7.69 -14.32
CA ILE A 108 1.95 7.51 -14.89
C ILE A 108 2.83 8.72 -14.56
N ALA A 109 2.31 9.94 -14.72
CA ALA A 109 3.08 11.14 -14.45
C ALA A 109 3.52 11.26 -12.98
N LEU A 110 2.69 10.80 -12.04
CA LEU A 110 3.08 10.69 -10.64
C LEU A 110 4.27 9.75 -10.41
N LEU A 111 4.28 8.60 -11.09
CA LEU A 111 5.37 7.64 -11.01
C LEU A 111 6.65 8.23 -11.61
N LEU A 112 6.54 8.86 -12.78
CA LEU A 112 7.69 9.42 -13.50
C LEU A 112 8.29 10.67 -12.87
N ARG A 113 7.48 11.44 -12.11
CA ARG A 113 7.82 12.68 -11.38
C ARG A 113 8.23 13.87 -12.23
N THR A 114 9.01 13.66 -13.28
CA THR A 114 9.57 14.70 -14.15
C THR A 114 9.42 14.34 -15.62
N GLY A 115 9.33 15.38 -16.46
CA GLY A 115 9.26 15.25 -17.91
C GLY A 115 10.63 15.03 -18.55
N THR A 116 10.74 15.36 -19.82
CA THR A 116 12.02 15.50 -20.52
C THR A 116 12.44 16.96 -20.53
N ALA A 117 13.53 17.30 -21.24
CA ALA A 117 13.87 18.70 -21.50
C ALA A 117 12.87 19.39 -22.45
N ASP A 118 12.14 18.61 -23.25
CA ASP A 118 11.31 19.11 -24.35
C ASP A 118 9.80 18.97 -24.07
N ALA A 119 9.40 18.26 -23.00
CA ALA A 119 8.00 18.02 -22.70
C ALA A 119 7.74 17.78 -21.21
N GLY A 120 6.63 18.36 -20.72
CA GLY A 120 6.17 18.12 -19.35
C GLY A 120 5.81 16.64 -19.09
N VAL A 121 5.86 16.24 -17.81
CA VAL A 121 5.64 14.83 -17.40
C VAL A 121 4.26 14.29 -17.80
N ILE A 122 3.23 15.14 -17.81
CA ILE A 122 1.87 14.74 -18.24
C ILE A 122 1.82 14.53 -19.75
N ALA A 123 2.46 15.39 -20.53
CA ALA A 123 2.54 15.23 -21.99
C ALA A 123 3.31 13.94 -22.34
N LEU A 124 4.43 13.68 -21.66
CA LEU A 124 5.17 12.42 -21.79
C LEU A 124 4.28 11.21 -21.46
N ALA A 125 3.57 11.24 -20.34
CA ALA A 125 2.68 10.15 -19.92
C ALA A 125 1.55 9.88 -20.94
N ARG A 126 0.93 10.93 -21.48
CA ARG A 126 -0.11 10.80 -22.52
C ARG A 126 0.45 10.19 -23.79
N ARG A 127 1.59 10.67 -24.29
CA ARG A 127 2.24 10.09 -25.47
C ARG A 127 2.55 8.61 -25.29
N LEU A 128 3.09 8.20 -24.14
CA LEU A 128 3.38 6.80 -23.86
C LEU A 128 2.11 5.93 -23.89
N LEU A 129 0.99 6.45 -23.38
CA LEU A 129 -0.29 5.75 -23.47
C LEU A 129 -0.79 5.67 -24.92
N ASP A 130 -0.71 6.78 -25.66
CA ASP A 130 -1.18 6.84 -27.05
C ASP A 130 -0.37 5.91 -27.97
N ASP A 131 0.97 5.93 -27.86
CA ASP A 131 1.90 5.15 -28.67
C ASP A 131 1.84 3.64 -28.37
N HIS A 132 1.38 3.27 -27.17
CA HIS A 132 1.37 1.89 -26.70
C HIS A 132 -0.03 1.37 -26.35
N ALA A 133 -1.08 1.92 -26.96
CA ALA A 133 -2.46 1.43 -26.82
C ALA A 133 -2.94 1.35 -25.35
N GLY A 134 -2.61 2.37 -24.58
CA GLY A 134 -2.96 2.53 -23.17
C GLY A 134 -2.12 1.67 -22.21
N LEU A 135 -2.60 1.53 -20.97
CA LEU A 135 -1.89 0.81 -19.91
C LEU A 135 -1.58 -0.64 -20.27
N VAL A 136 -2.48 -1.32 -21.00
CA VAL A 136 -2.32 -2.74 -21.33
C VAL A 136 -1.14 -2.96 -22.26
N GLY A 137 -0.97 -2.13 -23.29
CA GLY A 137 0.16 -2.29 -24.20
C GLY A 137 1.47 -1.81 -23.58
N LEU A 138 1.43 -0.71 -22.80
CA LEU A 138 2.61 -0.23 -22.07
C LEU A 138 3.12 -1.27 -21.06
N ALA A 139 2.23 -1.97 -20.35
CA ALA A 139 2.58 -3.01 -19.38
C ALA A 139 3.16 -4.30 -19.99
N ARG A 140 3.09 -4.46 -21.33
CA ARG A 140 3.67 -5.61 -22.05
C ARG A 140 5.13 -5.40 -22.42
N LEU A 141 5.60 -4.15 -22.41
CA LEU A 141 6.98 -3.84 -22.76
C LEU A 141 7.91 -4.32 -21.65
N SER A 142 9.05 -4.88 -22.05
CA SER A 142 10.16 -5.15 -21.14
C SER A 142 10.81 -3.85 -20.66
N PRO A 143 11.57 -3.86 -19.54
CA PRO A 143 12.32 -2.69 -19.10
C PRO A 143 13.25 -2.11 -20.17
N ALA A 144 13.83 -2.96 -21.03
CA ALA A 144 14.67 -2.53 -22.14
C ALA A 144 13.86 -1.79 -23.22
N GLN A 145 12.70 -2.33 -23.60
CA GLN A 145 11.80 -1.68 -24.57
C GLN A 145 11.21 -0.38 -24.03
N LEU A 146 10.88 -0.32 -22.74
CA LEU A 146 10.50 0.93 -22.08
C LEU A 146 11.65 1.94 -22.13
N ALA A 147 12.89 1.50 -21.91
CA ALA A 147 14.06 2.39 -21.95
C ALA A 147 14.34 2.97 -23.36
N GLU A 148 13.82 2.33 -24.41
CA GLU A 148 13.88 2.81 -25.80
C GLU A 148 12.77 3.83 -26.12
N CYS A 149 11.74 3.94 -25.28
CA CYS A 149 10.70 4.96 -25.44
C CYS A 149 11.29 6.36 -25.22
N ASP A 150 10.96 7.30 -26.10
CA ASP A 150 11.47 8.66 -26.03
C ASP A 150 11.09 9.33 -24.69
N GLY A 151 12.11 9.83 -23.98
CA GLY A 151 11.96 10.45 -22.66
C GLY A 151 11.89 9.50 -21.46
N LEU A 152 11.98 8.19 -21.68
CA LEU A 152 11.83 7.17 -20.65
C LEU A 152 13.14 6.43 -20.39
N GLY A 153 14.22 7.15 -20.10
CA GLY A 153 15.53 6.55 -19.82
C GLY A 153 15.51 5.47 -18.71
N PRO A 154 16.62 4.72 -18.52
CA PRO A 154 16.63 3.45 -17.78
C PRO A 154 16.00 3.48 -16.38
N ALA A 155 16.17 4.58 -15.64
CA ALA A 155 15.58 4.74 -14.31
C ALA A 155 14.03 4.78 -14.36
N LYS A 156 13.47 5.65 -15.21
CA LYS A 156 12.01 5.79 -15.40
C LYS A 156 11.38 4.51 -15.96
N ALA A 157 12.07 3.85 -16.89
CA ALA A 157 11.66 2.56 -17.42
C ALA A 157 11.58 1.48 -16.33
N GLY A 158 12.58 1.43 -15.45
CA GLY A 158 12.60 0.53 -14.29
C GLY A 158 11.45 0.79 -13.31
N GLU A 159 11.16 2.06 -13.01
CA GLU A 159 10.05 2.47 -12.14
C GLU A 159 8.69 2.01 -12.69
N LEU A 160 8.40 2.26 -13.97
CA LEU A 160 7.15 1.81 -14.59
C LEU A 160 7.06 0.28 -14.67
N ALA A 161 8.13 -0.39 -15.08
CA ALA A 161 8.16 -1.85 -15.14
C ALA A 161 7.89 -2.47 -13.76
N ALA A 162 8.47 -1.91 -12.70
CA ALA A 162 8.23 -2.36 -11.33
C ALA A 162 6.76 -2.16 -10.91
N ALA A 163 6.15 -1.02 -11.25
CA ALA A 163 4.74 -0.76 -10.97
C ALA A 163 3.82 -1.78 -11.66
N PHE A 164 4.06 -2.09 -12.94
CA PHE A 164 3.29 -3.09 -13.67
C PHE A 164 3.50 -4.52 -13.15
N GLU A 165 4.73 -4.87 -12.76
CA GLU A 165 5.02 -6.16 -12.12
C GLU A 165 4.27 -6.32 -10.79
N LEU A 166 4.27 -5.28 -9.95
CA LEU A 166 3.52 -5.28 -8.68
C LEU A 166 2.02 -5.47 -8.92
N ALA A 167 1.45 -4.74 -9.88
CA ALA A 167 0.05 -4.90 -10.26
C ALA A 167 -0.26 -6.34 -10.72
N ARG A 168 0.62 -6.94 -11.54
CA ARG A 168 0.47 -8.31 -12.01
C ARG A 168 0.55 -9.34 -10.89
N ARG A 169 1.49 -9.18 -9.96
CA ARG A 169 1.61 -10.05 -8.77
C ARG A 169 0.40 -9.91 -7.85
N LEU A 170 -0.13 -8.70 -7.68
CA LEU A 170 -1.34 -8.47 -6.89
C LEU A 170 -2.55 -9.14 -7.53
N ALA A 171 -2.74 -8.98 -8.85
CA ALA A 171 -3.82 -9.64 -9.59
C ALA A 171 -3.70 -11.18 -9.50
N ALA A 172 -2.51 -11.73 -9.73
CA ALA A 172 -2.25 -13.16 -9.60
C ALA A 172 -2.49 -13.66 -8.17
N ALA A 173 -2.08 -12.88 -7.16
CA ALA A 173 -2.32 -13.19 -5.76
C ALA A 173 -3.81 -13.20 -5.40
N ALA A 174 -4.58 -12.27 -5.96
CA ALA A 174 -6.03 -12.21 -5.81
C ALA A 174 -6.74 -13.37 -6.53
N MET A 175 -6.17 -13.87 -7.63
CA MET A 175 -6.68 -15.00 -8.40
C MET A 175 -6.32 -16.38 -7.81
N ARG A 176 -5.40 -16.48 -6.84
CA ARG A 176 -5.17 -17.75 -6.14
C ARG A 176 -6.50 -18.18 -5.50
N SER A 177 -7.01 -19.34 -5.92
CA SER A 177 -8.26 -19.89 -5.40
C SER A 177 -8.16 -20.02 -3.89
N ARG A 178 -8.95 -19.23 -3.17
CA ARG A 178 -9.10 -19.40 -1.72
C ARG A 178 -9.73 -20.78 -1.49
N PRO A 179 -9.20 -21.62 -0.59
CA PRO A 179 -9.89 -22.82 -0.17
C PRO A 179 -11.30 -22.45 0.28
N VAL A 180 -12.31 -23.09 -0.31
CA VAL A 180 -13.70 -22.93 0.12
C VAL A 180 -13.91 -23.87 1.30
N LEU A 181 -14.19 -23.31 2.47
CA LEU A 181 -14.31 -24.00 3.74
C LEU A 181 -15.79 -24.16 4.13
N ALA A 182 -16.58 -24.68 3.18
CA ALA A 182 -18.02 -24.84 3.35
C ALA A 182 -18.43 -26.05 4.21
N ARG A 183 -17.50 -26.96 4.47
CA ARG A 183 -17.74 -28.20 5.22
C ARG A 183 -16.59 -28.50 6.19
N PRO A 184 -16.87 -29.16 7.33
CA PRO A 184 -15.83 -29.52 8.31
C PRO A 184 -14.68 -30.35 7.72
N ASP A 185 -14.95 -31.25 6.77
CA ASP A 185 -13.92 -32.04 6.10
C ASP A 185 -12.91 -31.19 5.31
N ALA A 186 -13.38 -30.11 4.65
CA ALA A 186 -12.50 -29.17 3.97
C ALA A 186 -11.64 -28.35 4.95
N VAL A 187 -12.21 -27.98 6.11
CA VAL A 187 -11.45 -27.31 7.18
C VAL A 187 -10.38 -28.23 7.74
N ALA A 188 -10.73 -29.48 8.07
CA ALA A 188 -9.80 -30.47 8.60
C ALA A 188 -8.69 -30.79 7.60
N ALA A 189 -9.03 -30.98 6.31
CA ALA A 189 -8.04 -31.23 5.26
C ALA A 189 -7.01 -30.10 5.12
N LEU A 190 -7.42 -28.85 5.37
CA LEU A 190 -6.53 -27.69 5.36
C LEU A 190 -5.58 -27.66 6.56
N VAL A 191 -6.08 -27.92 7.78
CA VAL A 191 -5.33 -27.63 9.02
C VAL A 191 -4.66 -28.85 9.65
N ALA A 192 -5.23 -30.05 9.48
CA ALA A 192 -4.72 -31.26 10.11
C ALA A 192 -3.25 -31.57 9.80
N PRO A 193 -2.72 -31.37 8.57
CA PRO A 193 -1.31 -31.62 8.28
C PRO A 193 -0.35 -30.80 9.15
N ALA A 194 -0.76 -29.61 9.57
CA ALA A 194 0.07 -28.72 10.38
C ALA A 194 -0.21 -28.86 11.89
N MET A 195 -1.42 -29.29 12.27
CA MET A 195 -1.86 -29.32 13.67
C MET A 195 -1.76 -30.69 14.34
N ALA A 196 -1.93 -31.80 13.61
CA ALA A 196 -2.04 -33.14 14.20
C ALA A 196 -0.76 -33.65 14.86
N GLY A 197 0.41 -33.09 14.51
CA GLY A 197 1.72 -33.46 15.06
C GLY A 197 2.23 -32.52 16.15
N LEU A 198 1.43 -31.54 16.59
CA LEU A 198 1.83 -30.61 17.64
C LEU A 198 1.79 -31.31 19.01
N ASP A 199 2.86 -31.15 19.79
CA ASP A 199 3.02 -31.67 21.15
C ASP A 199 2.37 -30.79 22.24
N HIS A 200 1.83 -29.64 21.83
CA HIS A 200 1.11 -28.69 22.68
C HIS A 200 -0.18 -28.25 21.99
N GLU A 201 -1.12 -27.72 22.77
CA GLU A 201 -2.39 -27.25 22.26
C GLU A 201 -2.23 -25.87 21.60
N GLN A 202 -2.83 -25.70 20.42
CA GLN A 202 -2.96 -24.41 19.76
C GLN A 202 -4.40 -24.18 19.32
N LEU A 203 -4.89 -22.95 19.53
CA LEU A 203 -6.17 -22.48 19.02
C LEU A 203 -5.93 -21.57 17.82
N TRP A 204 -6.44 -21.91 16.65
CA TRP A 204 -6.35 -21.09 15.43
C TRP A 204 -7.70 -20.49 15.05
N CYS A 205 -7.66 -19.32 14.42
CA CYS A 205 -8.81 -18.65 13.80
C CYS A 205 -8.60 -18.59 12.28
N LEU A 206 -9.62 -19.00 11.55
CA LEU A 206 -9.71 -18.92 10.10
C LEU A 206 -10.73 -17.83 9.76
N ALA A 207 -10.26 -16.75 9.13
CA ALA A 207 -11.10 -15.65 8.66
C ALA A 207 -11.81 -16.06 7.36
N ILE A 208 -13.13 -15.93 7.30
CA ILE A 208 -13.95 -16.44 6.20
C ILE A 208 -14.72 -15.30 5.52
N ASP A 209 -14.65 -15.24 4.18
CA ASP A 209 -15.43 -14.29 3.39
C ASP A 209 -16.89 -14.77 3.15
N ALA A 210 -17.73 -13.91 2.57
CA ALA A 210 -19.13 -14.20 2.31
C ALA A 210 -19.38 -15.40 1.37
N ARG A 211 -18.35 -15.87 0.63
CA ARG A 211 -18.41 -17.07 -0.23
C ARG A 211 -17.79 -18.29 0.43
N LEU A 212 -17.60 -18.25 1.75
CA LEU A 212 -16.97 -19.30 2.55
C LEU A 212 -15.49 -19.54 2.18
N GLY A 213 -14.84 -18.58 1.53
CA GLY A 213 -13.42 -18.64 1.20
C GLY A 213 -12.54 -18.18 2.36
N LEU A 214 -11.42 -18.88 2.59
CA LEU A 214 -10.42 -18.44 3.55
C LEU A 214 -9.77 -17.11 3.12
N ILE A 215 -9.81 -16.11 4.00
CA ILE A 215 -9.11 -14.84 3.83
C ILE A 215 -7.71 -14.95 4.44
N GLY A 216 -6.70 -14.94 3.57
CA GLY A 216 -5.30 -15.06 4.00
C GLY A 216 -4.97 -16.47 4.48
N GLU A 217 -4.30 -16.57 5.64
CA GLU A 217 -3.83 -17.82 6.24
C GLU A 217 -4.44 -18.03 7.63
N PRO A 218 -4.56 -19.28 8.12
CA PRO A 218 -4.97 -19.56 9.49
C PRO A 218 -4.05 -18.85 10.49
N ARG A 219 -4.62 -18.28 11.56
CA ARG A 219 -3.87 -17.51 12.57
C ARG A 219 -3.93 -18.18 13.94
N VAL A 220 -2.77 -18.44 14.52
CA VAL A 220 -2.66 -18.88 15.93
C VAL A 220 -3.13 -17.76 16.84
N CYS A 221 -4.22 -17.99 17.57
CA CYS A 221 -4.81 -17.05 18.52
C CYS A 221 -4.27 -17.25 19.91
N SER A 222 -3.99 -18.49 20.29
CA SER A 222 -3.44 -18.84 21.59
C SER A 222 -2.68 -20.16 21.49
N LYS A 223 -1.72 -20.35 22.39
CA LYS A 223 -0.95 -21.58 22.58
C LYS A 223 -1.08 -21.94 24.05
N GLY A 224 -1.67 -23.10 24.33
CA GLY A 224 -1.76 -23.65 25.68
C GLY A 224 -0.54 -24.51 25.99
N ASP A 225 -0.16 -24.53 27.26
CA ASP A 225 0.55 -25.66 27.86
C ASP A 225 -0.46 -26.48 28.69
N VAL A 226 -0.01 -27.56 29.35
CA VAL A 226 -0.80 -28.62 30.04
C VAL A 226 -2.10 -28.20 30.79
N ASP A 227 -2.26 -26.94 31.20
CA ASP A 227 -3.44 -26.38 31.90
C ASP A 227 -4.52 -25.75 31.01
N GLY A 228 -4.36 -25.82 29.68
CA GLY A 228 -5.36 -25.41 28.69
C GLY A 228 -5.11 -24.04 28.05
N THR A 229 -5.77 -23.82 26.92
CA THR A 229 -5.55 -22.64 26.07
C THR A 229 -6.49 -21.48 26.46
N ASP A 230 -5.95 -20.28 26.76
CA ASP A 230 -6.77 -19.07 26.97
C ASP A 230 -7.36 -18.60 25.64
N GLY A 231 -8.48 -19.21 25.23
CA GLY A 231 -9.23 -18.94 24.01
C GLY A 231 -10.04 -17.64 24.08
N SER A 232 -9.45 -16.55 24.57
CA SER A 232 -10.15 -15.28 24.75
C SER A 232 -10.78 -14.81 23.42
N PRO A 233 -12.09 -14.44 23.40
CA PRO A 233 -12.75 -13.92 22.20
C PRO A 233 -12.01 -12.75 21.57
N ARG A 234 -11.35 -11.92 22.39
CA ARG A 234 -10.52 -10.81 21.90
C ARG A 234 -9.44 -11.27 20.93
N LEU A 235 -8.76 -12.38 21.22
CA LEU A 235 -7.67 -12.89 20.39
C LEU A 235 -8.20 -13.50 19.09
N VAL A 236 -9.28 -14.28 19.18
CA VAL A 236 -9.94 -14.91 18.04
C VAL A 236 -10.49 -13.87 17.06
N PHE A 237 -11.27 -12.90 17.55
CA PHE A 237 -11.95 -11.93 16.70
C PHE A 237 -11.04 -10.81 16.20
N ARG A 238 -9.93 -10.49 16.89
CA ARG A 238 -8.95 -9.49 16.40
C ARG A 238 -8.50 -9.79 14.97
N HIS A 239 -8.19 -11.05 14.69
CA HIS A 239 -7.69 -11.47 13.38
C HIS A 239 -8.79 -11.46 12.32
N ALA A 240 -9.98 -11.97 12.64
CA ALA A 240 -11.11 -11.98 11.71
C ALA A 240 -11.57 -10.56 11.34
N LEU A 241 -11.64 -9.65 12.32
CA LEU A 241 -12.01 -8.25 12.09
C LEU A 241 -10.97 -7.51 11.23
N ALA A 242 -9.69 -7.66 11.55
CA ALA A 242 -8.61 -7.01 10.78
C ALA A 242 -8.55 -7.51 9.32
N ALA A 243 -8.98 -8.74 9.06
CA ALA A 243 -9.06 -9.33 7.73
C ALA A 243 -10.32 -8.92 6.94
N GLY A 244 -11.27 -8.20 7.57
CA GLY A 244 -12.56 -7.88 6.95
C GLY A 244 -13.43 -9.13 6.72
N ALA A 245 -13.36 -10.10 7.62
CA ALA A 245 -14.08 -11.35 7.50
C ALA A 245 -15.60 -11.17 7.69
N SER A 246 -16.39 -11.94 6.94
CA SER A 246 -17.84 -12.04 7.13
C SER A 246 -18.23 -13.03 8.22
N SER A 247 -17.31 -13.94 8.58
CA SER A 247 -17.47 -14.96 9.61
C SER A 247 -16.10 -15.56 9.97
N CYS A 248 -16.03 -16.42 10.98
CA CYS A 248 -14.80 -17.15 11.27
C CYS A 248 -15.06 -18.62 11.61
N ILE A 249 -14.03 -19.45 11.48
CA ILE A 249 -14.00 -20.83 11.99
C ILE A 249 -12.83 -20.91 12.97
N VAL A 250 -13.02 -21.64 14.07
CA VAL A 250 -11.96 -21.89 15.05
C VAL A 250 -11.59 -23.37 15.00
N VAL A 251 -10.31 -23.67 15.19
CA VAL A 251 -9.79 -25.05 15.31
C VAL A 251 -8.81 -25.11 16.47
N HIS A 252 -8.81 -26.21 17.22
CA HIS A 252 -7.71 -26.55 18.13
C HIS A 252 -7.29 -28.00 17.97
N ASN A 253 -6.08 -28.34 18.41
CA ASN A 253 -5.58 -29.71 18.44
C ASN A 253 -5.55 -30.27 19.86
N HIS A 254 -5.81 -31.56 20.00
CA HIS A 254 -5.55 -32.30 21.23
C HIS A 254 -4.24 -33.09 21.09
N PRO A 255 -3.17 -32.76 21.86
CA PRO A 255 -1.91 -33.51 21.83
C PRO A 255 -2.07 -34.98 22.24
N THR A 256 -3.12 -35.31 23.02
CA THR A 256 -3.48 -36.69 23.39
C THR A 256 -3.89 -37.53 22.18
N GLY A 257 -4.30 -36.88 21.09
CA GLY A 257 -4.73 -37.51 19.86
C GLY A 257 -6.23 -37.82 19.76
N ASP A 258 -6.99 -37.73 20.85
CA ASP A 258 -8.45 -37.93 20.84
C ASP A 258 -9.16 -36.60 20.50
N PRO A 259 -9.88 -36.50 19.37
CA PRO A 259 -10.58 -35.26 18.99
C PRO A 259 -11.90 -35.03 19.76
N THR A 260 -12.23 -35.84 20.76
CA THR A 260 -13.46 -35.67 21.55
C THR A 260 -13.42 -34.34 22.34
N PRO A 261 -14.37 -33.41 22.13
CA PRO A 261 -14.35 -32.11 22.81
C PRO A 261 -14.62 -32.24 24.31
N SER A 262 -13.78 -31.60 25.12
CA SER A 262 -13.92 -31.49 26.56
C SER A 262 -15.06 -30.53 26.95
N ALA A 263 -15.38 -30.49 28.25
CA ALA A 263 -16.32 -29.50 28.77
C ALA A 263 -15.81 -28.05 28.61
N ALA A 264 -14.49 -27.86 28.68
CA ALA A 264 -13.86 -26.55 28.48
C ALA A 264 -14.01 -26.08 27.03
N ASP A 265 -13.86 -26.98 26.05
CA ASP A 265 -13.99 -26.64 24.62
C ASP A 265 -15.41 -26.24 24.28
N ARG A 266 -16.40 -26.93 24.85
CA ARG A 266 -17.83 -26.58 24.69
C ARG A 266 -18.14 -25.22 25.32
N ALA A 267 -17.62 -24.95 26.51
CA ALA A 267 -17.79 -23.66 27.18
C ALA A 267 -17.13 -22.51 26.41
N LEU A 268 -15.91 -22.74 25.90
CA LEU A 268 -15.20 -21.80 25.03
C LEU A 268 -15.98 -21.53 23.76
N THR A 269 -16.49 -22.58 23.11
CA THR A 269 -17.31 -22.46 21.89
C THR A 269 -18.52 -21.57 22.12
N ALA A 270 -19.30 -21.83 23.18
CA ALA A 270 -20.49 -21.04 23.51
C ALA A 270 -20.15 -19.57 23.74
N ARG A 271 -19.05 -19.29 24.45
CA ARG A 271 -18.55 -17.92 24.69
C ARG A 271 -18.14 -17.22 23.39
N LEU A 272 -17.48 -17.93 22.46
CA LEU A 272 -17.10 -17.38 21.16
C LEU A 272 -18.31 -17.13 20.26
N VAL A 273 -19.31 -18.02 20.26
CA VAL A 273 -20.57 -17.83 19.53
C VAL A 273 -21.30 -16.57 20.02
N GLN A 274 -21.41 -16.38 21.34
CA GLN A 274 -22.03 -15.19 21.91
C GLN A 274 -21.27 -13.91 21.51
N ALA A 275 -19.95 -13.90 21.62
CA ALA A 275 -19.13 -12.76 21.23
C ALA A 275 -19.24 -12.45 19.73
N GLY A 276 -19.24 -13.48 18.87
CA GLY A 276 -19.40 -13.33 17.43
C GLY A 276 -20.73 -12.69 17.05
N ARG A 277 -21.82 -13.04 17.74
CA ARG A 277 -23.12 -12.38 17.55
C ARG A 277 -23.10 -10.90 17.92
N MET A 278 -22.41 -10.53 19.01
CA MET A 278 -22.29 -9.13 19.42
C MET A 278 -21.44 -8.29 18.47
N LEU A 279 -20.56 -8.92 17.68
CA LEU A 279 -19.66 -8.27 16.74
C LEU A 279 -20.12 -8.33 15.28
N ASP A 280 -21.32 -8.88 15.02
CA ASP A 280 -21.79 -9.22 13.67
C ASP A 280 -20.78 -10.06 12.85
N LEU A 281 -20.03 -10.93 13.54
CA LEU A 281 -19.04 -11.82 12.96
C LEU A 281 -19.27 -13.25 13.51
N PRO A 282 -20.18 -14.02 12.90
CA PRO A 282 -20.57 -15.33 13.43
C PRO A 282 -19.43 -16.33 13.39
N LEU A 283 -19.37 -17.19 14.42
CA LEU A 283 -18.52 -18.38 14.45
C LEU A 283 -19.22 -19.51 13.68
N ASN A 284 -18.71 -19.86 12.49
CA ASN A 284 -19.27 -20.87 11.61
C ASN A 284 -19.00 -22.29 12.07
N ASP A 285 -17.91 -22.60 12.77
CA ASP A 285 -17.69 -23.91 13.40
C ASP A 285 -16.53 -23.81 14.40
N HIS A 286 -16.42 -24.84 15.24
CA HIS A 286 -15.26 -25.12 16.08
C HIS A 286 -14.86 -26.58 15.90
N LEU A 287 -13.69 -26.83 15.31
CA LEU A 287 -13.17 -28.17 15.07
C LEU A 287 -12.08 -28.53 16.08
N VAL A 288 -12.11 -29.78 16.53
CA VAL A 288 -11.06 -30.40 17.35
C VAL A 288 -10.27 -31.36 16.45
N ILE A 289 -8.95 -31.23 16.43
CA ILE A 289 -8.05 -32.05 15.62
C ILE A 289 -7.28 -33.01 16.53
N GLY A 290 -7.39 -34.31 16.26
CA GLY A 290 -6.67 -35.37 16.94
C GLY A 290 -5.50 -35.92 16.11
N ALA A 291 -4.97 -37.05 16.57
CA ALA A 291 -3.85 -37.74 15.92
C ALA A 291 -4.28 -38.35 14.57
N ALA A 292 -3.31 -38.53 13.67
CA ALA A 292 -3.52 -39.09 12.34
C ALA A 292 -4.61 -38.37 11.50
N GLY A 293 -4.88 -37.09 11.81
CA GLY A 293 -5.89 -36.30 11.14
C GLY A 293 -7.33 -36.63 11.52
N ALA A 294 -7.57 -37.35 12.61
CA ALA A 294 -8.91 -37.50 13.18
C ALA A 294 -9.45 -36.12 13.58
N TRP A 295 -10.76 -35.90 13.45
CA TRP A 295 -11.36 -34.61 13.79
C TRP A 295 -12.82 -34.72 14.20
N VAL A 296 -13.27 -33.75 14.99
CA VAL A 296 -14.69 -33.59 15.38
C VAL A 296 -15.10 -32.14 15.16
N SER A 297 -16.28 -31.93 14.58
CA SER A 297 -16.96 -30.63 14.54
C SER A 297 -17.86 -30.51 15.77
N ILE A 298 -17.60 -29.51 16.62
CA ILE A 298 -18.46 -29.20 17.77
C ILE A 298 -19.83 -28.73 17.29
N ARG A 299 -19.94 -28.03 16.15
CA ARG A 299 -21.26 -27.67 15.60
C ARG A 299 -22.12 -28.88 15.29
N THR A 300 -21.49 -29.95 14.80
CA THR A 300 -22.20 -31.17 14.40
C THR A 300 -22.54 -32.03 15.61
N THR A 301 -21.61 -32.17 16.56
CA THR A 301 -21.75 -33.09 17.71
C THR A 301 -22.44 -32.45 18.92
N HIS A 302 -22.33 -31.14 19.07
CA HIS A 302 -22.84 -30.34 20.20
C HIS A 302 -23.53 -29.05 19.68
N PRO A 303 -24.60 -29.17 18.88
CA PRO A 303 -25.27 -28.03 18.26
C PRO A 303 -25.84 -27.02 19.28
N GLU A 304 -26.06 -27.44 20.52
CA GLU A 304 -26.48 -26.58 21.63
C GLU A 304 -25.47 -25.48 21.95
N CYS A 305 -24.17 -25.68 21.68
CA CYS A 305 -23.13 -24.66 21.87
C CYS A 305 -23.28 -23.48 20.90
N PHE A 306 -24.05 -23.63 19.81
CA PHE A 306 -24.23 -22.63 18.77
C PHE A 306 -25.58 -21.92 18.81
N ARG A 307 -26.39 -22.22 19.84
CA ARG A 307 -27.72 -21.63 20.06
C ARG A 307 -27.67 -20.25 20.69
#